data_AF-A0A6P0TFV9-F1
#
_entry.id   AF-A0A6P0TFV9-F1
#
_cell.length_a   1.000
_cell.length_b   1.000
_cell.length_c   1.000
_cell.angle_alpha   90.00
_cell.angle_beta   90.00
_cell.angle_gamma   90.00
#
_symmetry.space_group_name_H-M   'P 1'
#
loop_
_entity.id
_entity.type
_entity.pdbx_description
1 polymer ?
#
loop_
_entity_poly.entity_id
_entity_poly.type
_entity_poly.pdbx_seq_one_letter_code
_entity_poly.pdbx_strand_id
1 'polypeptide(L)'
;SLYFGYLAATSLLGNLRVRSRLSIPTATLPDSVFAQYQQLTEPQHNPSNQIFASSQAWPGLLITSADGHGVATEVPWGGFTAGLLTYMLTQRLWWATSSLAINKELGQVVGGVEQLIGSQYRPAFVASSTTSSQLSTQKFNLLSLTDIEPNADGVVCNVDAAQKNVEMWMGGLPALVLQHCLPTSYVSFGPPSPSLPGGILPWAQVRSCTGLMAKAKLPVSANVPQSNGNATVESVTPGMLVHEMVRIIPQDIGLVVALGNELERIERVDATSALSSLASIKSTIAGEQQVDCVFDKVRTSDVSPLLFPLTEGRSDLQGLSSLNQGVTLSQMYGLFHAGRNLIPGTISTIEEAVKTSIRRVTPQFYSLLSEKLMRLTVNQGSSRLGGQVTLETVAPFARQIGQQYTARSPWMVSEFLPITPQQEAADHPTLMVGDQIQCRLQNYSDRTLYGILFDVDSRGTVTVLQPLKAENLDEVSVANAAIAPKTITTVPDPIVSFPWTVSNSPGVATVYVIMSTAPFTSTIAELSKLSPSDDGMRRPQSLSSPLPIVQAMLNDLRDASQPHLADFDLDAPTDCYCLSVDCWATFCFTYTVSTNVSPETSPPI
;
A
#
# COMPACT_ATOMS: atom_id res chain seq x y z
N SER A 1 37.38 -34.41 -3.49
CA SER A 1 36.90 -33.79 -4.74
C SER A 1 35.40 -33.99 -4.80
N LEU A 2 34.62 -32.99 -4.37
CA LEU A 2 33.17 -33.00 -4.47
C LEU A 2 32.78 -32.07 -5.62
N TYR A 3 32.23 -32.65 -6.67
CA TYR A 3 31.63 -31.94 -7.79
C TYR A 3 30.25 -31.45 -7.36
N PHE A 4 30.01 -30.14 -7.44
CA PHE A 4 28.67 -29.57 -7.42
C PHE A 4 28.49 -28.72 -8.67
N GLY A 5 27.65 -29.24 -9.57
CA GLY A 5 27.25 -28.56 -10.78
C GLY A 5 26.43 -27.32 -10.45
N TYR A 6 26.78 -26.22 -11.09
CA TYR A 6 26.01 -24.99 -11.11
C TYR A 6 24.76 -25.15 -11.97
N LEU A 7 23.60 -24.72 -11.46
CA LEU A 7 22.46 -24.33 -12.28
C LEU A 7 22.10 -22.86 -12.01
N ALA A 8 21.53 -22.25 -13.05
CA ALA A 8 21.58 -20.83 -13.38
C ALA A 8 20.74 -19.88 -12.49
N ALA A 9 21.09 -18.59 -12.63
CA ALA A 9 20.27 -17.38 -12.44
C ALA A 9 19.14 -17.39 -11.40
N THR A 10 19.39 -16.68 -10.29
CA THR A 10 18.40 -16.04 -9.39
C THR A 10 17.34 -16.98 -8.80
N SER A 11 17.51 -17.42 -7.56
CA SER A 11 16.41 -18.02 -6.78
C SER A 11 15.28 -16.99 -6.64
N LEU A 12 14.21 -17.18 -7.42
CA LEU A 12 13.01 -16.36 -7.36
C LEU A 12 12.11 -16.87 -6.22
N LEU A 13 11.58 -15.93 -5.43
CA LEU A 13 10.50 -16.16 -4.48
C LEU A 13 9.23 -15.54 -5.06
N GLY A 14 8.40 -16.36 -5.72
CA GLY A 14 7.31 -15.86 -6.54
C GLY A 14 7.86 -15.02 -7.70
N ASN A 15 7.54 -13.73 -7.70
CA ASN A 15 8.05 -12.76 -8.67
C ASN A 15 9.29 -12.00 -8.18
N LEU A 16 9.76 -12.24 -6.96
CA LEU A 16 10.81 -11.46 -6.31
C LEU A 16 12.17 -12.12 -6.44
N ARG A 17 13.23 -11.32 -6.56
CA ARG A 17 14.62 -11.83 -6.54
C ARG A 17 15.12 -11.89 -5.10
N VAL A 18 15.66 -13.03 -4.69
CA VAL A 18 16.25 -13.17 -3.35
C VAL A 18 17.67 -12.59 -3.34
N ARG A 19 17.95 -11.61 -2.46
CA ARG A 19 19.28 -10.99 -2.29
C ARG A 19 20.24 -11.86 -1.48
N SER A 20 19.71 -12.61 -0.51
CA SER A 20 20.52 -13.51 0.32
C SER A 20 20.90 -14.73 -0.51
N ARG A 21 22.16 -14.79 -0.97
CA ARG A 21 22.68 -16.00 -1.63
C ARG A 21 22.49 -17.19 -0.69
N LEU A 22 21.64 -18.13 -1.08
CA LEU A 22 21.58 -19.47 -0.48
C LEU A 22 22.67 -20.40 -1.04
N SER A 23 23.52 -19.91 -1.95
CA SER A 23 24.69 -20.63 -2.47
C SER A 23 25.99 -20.00 -1.99
N ILE A 24 26.72 -20.77 -1.18
CA ILE A 24 28.13 -20.52 -0.87
C ILE A 24 28.89 -20.64 -2.21
N PRO A 25 29.64 -19.61 -2.65
CA PRO A 25 30.55 -19.75 -3.79
C PRO A 25 31.50 -20.92 -3.50
N THR A 26 31.60 -21.88 -4.40
CA THR A 26 32.57 -22.98 -4.29
C THR A 26 33.97 -22.45 -4.60
N ALA A 27 34.51 -21.64 -3.70
CA ALA A 27 35.91 -21.32 -3.63
C ALA A 27 36.47 -22.11 -2.45
N THR A 28 37.57 -22.86 -2.67
CA THR A 28 38.40 -23.29 -1.56
C THR A 28 38.99 -22.03 -0.93
N LEU A 29 38.45 -21.65 0.23
CA LEU A 29 39.10 -20.67 1.07
C LEU A 29 40.50 -21.21 1.38
N PRO A 30 41.56 -20.39 1.26
CA PRO A 30 42.86 -20.77 1.80
C PRO A 30 42.68 -21.21 3.25
N ASP A 31 43.41 -22.26 3.70
CA ASP A 31 43.23 -22.83 5.03
C ASP A 31 43.30 -21.78 6.15
N SER A 32 44.09 -20.72 5.95
CA SER A 32 44.20 -19.56 6.83
C SER A 32 42.89 -18.77 6.95
N VAL A 33 42.16 -18.57 5.85
CA VAL A 33 40.88 -17.84 5.81
C VAL A 33 39.74 -18.74 6.30
N PHE A 34 39.79 -20.05 6.03
CA PHE A 34 38.83 -21.01 6.56
C PHE A 34 38.92 -21.15 8.08
N ALA A 35 40.13 -21.20 8.64
CA ALA A 35 40.36 -21.20 10.08
C ALA A 35 39.85 -19.90 10.73
N GLN A 36 40.07 -18.75 10.07
CA GLN A 36 39.58 -17.45 10.53
C GLN A 36 38.05 -17.35 10.45
N TYR A 37 37.43 -17.93 9.42
CA TYR A 37 35.97 -18.03 9.29
C TYR A 37 35.36 -18.96 10.35
N GLN A 38 35.99 -20.11 10.64
CA GLN A 38 35.57 -21.00 11.73
C GLN A 38 35.64 -20.30 13.08
N GLN A 39 36.69 -19.53 13.36
CA GLN A 39 36.78 -18.70 14.57
C GLN A 39 35.67 -17.65 14.65
N LEU A 40 35.24 -17.07 13.52
CA LEU A 40 34.15 -16.09 13.47
C LEU A 40 32.74 -16.70 13.51
N THR A 41 32.58 -17.99 13.15
CA THR A 41 31.28 -18.69 13.11
C THR A 41 31.05 -19.62 14.31
N GLU A 42 32.05 -19.78 15.18
CA GLU A 42 31.83 -20.38 16.50
C GLU A 42 30.65 -19.68 17.20
N PRO A 43 29.77 -20.42 17.89
CA PRO A 43 28.57 -19.87 18.52
C PRO A 43 28.85 -18.77 19.56
N GLN A 44 30.11 -18.61 20.01
CA GLN A 44 30.56 -17.50 20.86
C GLN A 44 30.93 -16.21 20.09
N HIS A 45 31.20 -16.29 18.79
CA HIS A 45 31.69 -15.19 17.96
C HIS A 45 30.79 -14.87 16.76
N ASN A 46 29.74 -15.65 16.51
CA ASN A 46 28.81 -15.42 15.40
C ASN A 46 27.84 -14.28 15.74
N PRO A 47 28.08 -13.04 15.26
CA PRO A 47 27.28 -11.90 15.65
C PRO A 47 25.88 -12.00 15.07
N SER A 48 25.69 -12.67 13.93
CA SER A 48 24.39 -12.79 13.27
C SER A 48 23.38 -13.53 14.15
N ASN A 49 23.74 -14.69 14.74
CA ASN A 49 22.81 -15.42 15.62
C ASN A 49 22.70 -14.79 17.02
N GLN A 50 23.77 -14.17 17.53
CA GLN A 50 23.74 -13.52 18.85
C GLN A 50 23.02 -12.16 18.84
N ILE A 51 23.03 -11.41 17.73
CA ILE A 51 22.30 -10.14 17.57
C ILE A 51 20.78 -10.38 17.60
N PHE A 52 20.30 -11.48 17.00
CA PHE A 52 18.89 -11.85 17.06
C PHE A 52 18.50 -12.53 18.40
N ALA A 53 19.42 -13.28 19.02
CA ALA A 53 19.16 -13.98 20.29
C ALA A 53 19.29 -13.09 21.54
N SER A 54 19.98 -11.95 21.46
CA SER A 54 20.18 -11.04 22.59
C SER A 54 19.90 -9.58 22.20
N SER A 55 18.63 -9.18 22.30
CA SER A 55 18.20 -7.76 22.21
C SER A 55 18.93 -6.84 23.22
N GLN A 56 19.63 -7.40 24.21
CA GLN A 56 20.44 -6.70 25.20
C GLN A 56 21.80 -6.21 24.69
N ALA A 57 22.34 -6.74 23.58
CA ALA A 57 23.72 -6.42 23.15
C ALA A 57 23.83 -5.18 22.25
N TRP A 58 22.72 -4.68 21.67
CA TRP A 58 22.74 -3.59 20.70
C TRP A 58 22.33 -2.24 21.33
N PRO A 59 23.19 -1.19 21.30
CA PRO A 59 22.90 0.11 21.90
C PRO A 59 21.95 1.00 21.06
N GLY A 60 21.31 0.45 20.02
CA GLY A 60 20.49 1.21 19.08
C GLY A 60 19.36 0.41 18.43
N LEU A 61 18.77 0.97 17.38
CA LEU A 61 17.72 0.34 16.58
C LEU A 61 18.34 -0.42 15.40
N LEU A 62 18.12 -1.74 15.37
CA LEU A 62 18.46 -2.59 14.25
C LEU A 62 17.23 -2.79 13.37
N ILE A 63 17.35 -2.46 12.08
CA ILE A 63 16.31 -2.67 11.07
C ILE A 63 16.73 -3.84 10.18
N THR A 64 15.87 -4.85 10.06
CA THR A 64 16.14 -6.06 9.27
C THR A 64 15.04 -6.31 8.27
N SER A 65 15.40 -6.85 7.09
CA SER A 65 14.44 -7.15 6.03
C SER A 65 13.58 -8.39 6.28
N ALA A 66 13.92 -9.16 7.31
CA ALA A 66 13.25 -10.40 7.68
C ALA A 66 13.44 -10.68 9.17
N ASP A 67 12.43 -11.27 9.80
CA ASP A 67 12.36 -11.61 11.23
C ASP A 67 13.17 -12.87 11.64
N GLY A 68 14.22 -13.21 10.89
CA GLY A 68 15.14 -14.33 11.19
C GLY A 68 14.88 -15.62 10.39
N HIS A 69 13.67 -15.82 9.86
CA HIS A 69 13.34 -16.97 8.99
C HIS A 69 13.03 -16.58 7.54
N GLY A 70 12.81 -15.29 7.27
CA GLY A 70 12.56 -14.77 5.93
C GLY A 70 13.83 -14.47 5.13
N VAL A 71 13.64 -14.15 3.85
CA VAL A 71 14.73 -13.75 2.93
C VAL A 71 14.60 -12.30 2.52
N ALA A 72 15.74 -11.62 2.35
CA ALA A 72 15.77 -10.27 1.79
C ALA A 72 15.43 -10.32 0.29
N THR A 73 14.46 -9.52 -0.15
CA THR A 73 13.97 -9.53 -1.54
C THR A 73 14.24 -8.22 -2.28
N GLU A 74 14.46 -8.34 -3.59
CA GLU A 74 14.55 -7.26 -4.58
C GLU A 74 13.32 -7.32 -5.50
N VAL A 75 12.80 -6.16 -5.83
CA VAL A 75 11.68 -5.99 -6.75
C VAL A 75 12.16 -5.23 -8.00
N PRO A 76 11.83 -5.70 -9.21
CA PRO A 76 12.07 -4.96 -10.45
C PRO A 76 10.99 -3.87 -10.63
N TRP A 77 11.23 -2.68 -10.10
CA TRP A 77 10.34 -1.51 -10.19
C TRP A 77 10.53 -0.82 -11.56
N GLY A 78 9.65 -1.08 -12.54
CA GLY A 78 9.62 -0.48 -13.88
C GLY A 78 10.74 0.52 -14.25
N GLY A 79 11.92 0.03 -14.62
CA GLY A 79 13.09 0.84 -14.99
C GLY A 79 14.24 0.89 -13.96
N PHE A 80 14.06 0.31 -12.78
CA PHE A 80 15.12 0.08 -11.78
C PHE A 80 14.86 -1.19 -10.96
N THR A 81 15.80 -1.57 -10.11
CA THR A 81 15.63 -2.68 -9.15
C THR A 81 16.11 -2.21 -7.79
N ALA A 82 15.33 -2.47 -6.75
CA ALA A 82 15.69 -2.09 -5.39
C ALA A 82 15.21 -3.15 -4.39
N GLY A 83 15.91 -3.23 -3.25
CA GLY A 83 15.47 -4.02 -2.12
C GLY A 83 14.12 -3.51 -1.62
N LEU A 84 13.17 -4.41 -1.37
CA LEU A 84 11.79 -4.04 -1.01
C LEU A 84 11.73 -3.16 0.25
N LEU A 85 12.36 -3.62 1.34
CA LEU A 85 12.48 -2.85 2.57
C LEU A 85 13.13 -1.48 2.33
N THR A 86 14.27 -1.47 1.64
CA THR A 86 15.05 -0.23 1.42
C THR A 86 14.23 0.81 0.67
N TYR A 87 13.51 0.39 -0.38
CA TYR A 87 12.70 1.30 -1.16
C TYR A 87 11.49 1.82 -0.37
N MET A 88 10.76 0.93 0.32
CA MET A 88 9.62 1.32 1.18
C MET A 88 10.05 2.29 2.29
N LEU A 89 11.18 2.02 2.96
CA LEU A 89 11.73 2.90 3.99
C LEU A 89 12.12 4.26 3.41
N THR A 90 12.81 4.28 2.26
CA THR A 90 13.21 5.54 1.59
C THR A 90 12.00 6.40 1.29
N GLN A 91 10.96 5.81 0.70
CA GLN A 91 9.73 6.51 0.36
C GLN A 91 9.04 7.09 1.60
N ARG A 92 8.97 6.31 2.70
CA ARG A 92 8.36 6.79 3.94
C ARG A 92 9.11 7.96 4.55
N LEU A 93 10.44 7.90 4.57
CA LEU A 93 11.26 8.99 5.10
C LEU A 93 11.12 10.29 4.30
N TRP A 94 10.86 10.23 2.99
CA TRP A 94 10.62 11.43 2.16
C TRP A 94 9.30 12.15 2.48
N TRP A 95 8.29 11.42 2.96
CA TRP A 95 7.01 11.99 3.37
C TRP A 95 6.87 12.17 4.88
N ALA A 96 7.86 11.73 5.66
CA ALA A 96 7.83 11.81 7.10
C ALA A 96 7.98 13.27 7.58
N THR A 97 7.21 13.61 8.61
CA THR A 97 7.18 14.94 9.23
C THR A 97 7.70 14.85 10.67
N SER A 98 8.14 15.99 11.23
CA SER A 98 8.72 16.04 12.58
C SER A 98 7.75 15.71 13.73
N SER A 99 6.45 15.57 13.46
CA SER A 99 5.42 15.28 14.46
C SER A 99 5.13 13.78 14.65
N LEU A 100 5.62 12.92 13.75
CA LEU A 100 5.34 11.48 13.79
C LEU A 100 6.43 10.71 14.53
N ALA A 101 6.02 9.86 15.46
CA ALA A 101 6.93 8.98 16.18
C ALA A 101 7.46 7.90 15.21
N ILE A 102 8.79 7.70 15.22
CA ILE A 102 9.50 6.75 14.36
C ILE A 102 8.89 5.34 14.34
N ASN A 103 8.40 4.85 15.48
CA ASN A 103 7.78 3.53 15.58
C ASN A 103 6.54 3.40 14.68
N LYS A 104 5.77 4.48 14.53
CA LYS A 104 4.60 4.52 13.63
C LYS A 104 5.01 4.50 12.16
N GLU A 105 6.09 5.21 11.80
CA GLU A 105 6.63 5.19 10.43
C GLU A 105 7.14 3.80 10.05
N LEU A 106 7.84 3.13 10.96
CA LEU A 106 8.34 1.77 10.77
C LEU A 106 7.19 0.75 10.64
N GLY A 107 6.12 0.89 11.43
CA GLY A 107 4.91 0.07 11.26
C GLY A 107 4.24 0.25 9.89
N GLN A 108 4.26 1.47 9.33
CA GLN A 108 3.78 1.72 7.96
C GLN A 108 4.69 1.10 6.90
N VAL A 109 6.01 1.06 7.13
CA VAL A 109 6.94 0.35 6.24
C VAL A 109 6.61 -1.14 6.21
N VAL A 110 6.41 -1.77 7.37
CA VAL A 110 6.03 -3.20 7.44
C VAL A 110 4.71 -3.43 6.71
N GLY A 111 3.69 -2.62 6.98
CA GLY A 111 2.39 -2.76 6.32
C GLY A 111 2.45 -2.61 4.80
N GLY A 112 3.29 -1.69 4.29
CA GLY A 112 3.52 -1.56 2.85
C GLY A 112 4.24 -2.76 2.22
N VAL A 113 5.16 -3.39 2.96
CA VAL A 113 5.81 -4.64 2.53
C VAL A 113 4.78 -5.79 2.51
N GLU A 114 4.05 -5.97 3.61
CA GLU A 114 3.06 -7.04 3.76
C GLU A 114 1.94 -6.94 2.72
N GLN A 115 1.48 -5.73 2.39
CA GLN A 115 0.50 -5.51 1.33
C GLN A 115 0.99 -6.01 -0.04
N LEU A 116 2.29 -5.93 -0.33
CA LEU A 116 2.83 -6.33 -1.62
C LEU A 116 3.14 -7.83 -1.71
N ILE A 117 3.67 -8.40 -0.63
CA ILE A 117 4.28 -9.74 -0.66
C ILE A 117 3.64 -10.75 0.30
N GLY A 118 2.67 -10.33 1.10
CA GLY A 118 2.02 -11.09 2.16
C GLY A 118 2.78 -11.06 3.48
N SER A 119 2.16 -11.60 4.55
CA SER A 119 2.68 -11.54 5.93
C SER A 119 3.79 -12.54 6.25
N GLN A 120 4.11 -13.46 5.34
CA GLN A 120 5.16 -14.48 5.57
C GLN A 120 6.58 -13.90 5.59
N TYR A 121 6.77 -12.71 5.01
CA TYR A 121 8.08 -12.07 4.90
C TYR A 121 7.99 -10.63 5.41
N ARG A 122 8.08 -10.47 6.73
CA ARG A 122 7.98 -9.17 7.39
C ARG A 122 9.34 -8.62 7.79
N PRO A 123 9.60 -7.32 7.58
CA PRO A 123 10.72 -6.64 8.22
C PRO A 123 10.60 -6.72 9.74
N ALA A 124 11.73 -6.81 10.43
CA ALA A 124 11.77 -6.79 11.89
C ALA A 124 12.65 -5.67 12.41
N PHE A 125 12.20 -5.07 13.51
CA PHE A 125 12.88 -3.99 14.20
C PHE A 125 13.26 -4.45 15.59
N VAL A 126 14.57 -4.54 15.84
CA VAL A 126 15.10 -4.99 17.13
C VAL A 126 15.75 -3.80 17.82
N ALA A 127 15.28 -3.48 19.01
CA ALA A 127 15.83 -2.43 19.86
C ALA A 127 16.02 -2.97 21.29
N SER A 128 17.05 -2.50 21.98
CA SER A 128 17.24 -2.81 23.40
C SER A 128 16.12 -2.22 24.26
N SER A 129 15.87 -2.76 25.45
CA SER A 129 14.80 -2.28 26.34
C SER A 129 14.90 -0.77 26.62
N THR A 130 16.12 -0.26 26.81
CA THR A 130 16.39 1.18 26.96
C THR A 130 16.00 1.95 25.70
N THR A 131 16.41 1.49 24.51
CA THR A 131 16.08 2.13 23.22
C THR A 131 14.59 2.06 22.93
N SER A 132 13.93 0.93 23.16
CA SER A 132 12.48 0.76 23.00
C SER A 132 11.68 1.69 23.89
N SER A 133 12.10 1.89 25.15
CA SER A 133 11.46 2.87 26.04
C SER A 133 11.66 4.32 25.53
N GLN A 134 12.83 4.65 24.97
CA GLN A 134 13.10 5.95 24.36
C GLN A 134 12.31 6.19 23.05
N LEU A 135 12.20 5.16 22.19
CA LEU A 135 11.39 5.19 20.97
C LEU A 135 9.90 5.38 21.30
N SER A 136 9.42 4.77 22.40
CA SER A 136 8.03 4.91 22.85
C SER A 136 7.70 6.29 23.44
N THR A 137 8.69 7.03 23.93
CA THR A 137 8.47 8.28 24.69
C THR A 137 8.49 9.55 23.83
N GLN A 138 8.28 9.44 22.51
CA GLN A 138 8.33 10.55 21.52
C GLN A 138 9.63 11.37 21.52
N LYS A 139 10.62 11.03 22.35
CA LYS A 139 11.91 11.74 22.47
C LYS A 139 12.91 11.35 21.38
N PHE A 140 12.67 10.25 20.68
CA PHE A 140 13.50 9.81 19.56
C PHE A 140 12.75 10.00 18.25
N ASN A 141 12.92 11.19 17.66
CA ASN A 141 12.54 11.42 16.28
C ASN A 141 13.81 11.25 15.42
N LEU A 142 13.84 10.26 14.51
CA LEU A 142 14.93 10.08 13.52
C LEU A 142 15.23 11.39 12.76
N LEU A 143 14.23 12.26 12.67
CA LEU A 143 14.22 13.53 11.95
C LEU A 143 14.44 14.74 12.86
N SER A 144 14.67 14.55 14.18
CA SER A 144 15.08 15.65 15.06
C SER A 144 16.47 16.22 14.72
N LEU A 145 17.13 15.65 13.70
CA LEU A 145 18.46 16.05 13.23
C LEU A 145 18.44 17.27 12.30
N THR A 146 17.27 17.75 11.85
CA THR A 146 17.17 18.90 10.94
C THR A 146 15.81 19.58 11.07
N ASP A 147 15.77 20.92 10.99
CA ASP A 147 14.56 21.66 10.64
C ASP A 147 14.15 21.25 9.21
N ILE A 148 13.38 20.17 9.08
CA ILE A 148 13.05 19.62 7.76
C ILE A 148 12.08 20.59 7.07
N GLU A 149 12.61 21.24 6.03
CA GLU A 149 11.92 21.87 4.90
C GLU A 149 10.72 21.04 4.43
N PRO A 150 9.68 21.66 3.81
CA PRO A 150 8.45 20.97 3.47
C PRO A 150 8.68 19.67 2.69
N ASN A 151 7.86 18.66 2.99
CA ASN A 151 7.87 17.35 2.35
C ASN A 151 7.71 17.47 0.84
N ALA A 152 8.63 16.87 0.08
CA ALA A 152 8.67 16.94 -1.37
C ALA A 152 8.51 15.56 -2.03
N ASP A 153 8.20 15.57 -3.32
CA ASP A 153 8.06 14.34 -4.11
C ASP A 153 9.30 14.04 -4.94
N GLY A 154 10.19 15.03 -5.06
CA GLY A 154 11.42 14.93 -5.82
C GLY A 154 12.30 16.16 -5.69
N VAL A 155 13.38 16.18 -6.47
CA VAL A 155 14.34 17.28 -6.54
C VAL A 155 14.80 17.52 -7.98
N VAL A 156 14.92 18.78 -8.36
CA VAL A 156 15.49 19.19 -9.65
C VAL A 156 16.96 18.84 -9.67
N CYS A 157 17.38 18.04 -10.65
CA CYS A 157 18.77 17.62 -10.82
C CYS A 157 19.49 18.48 -11.86
N ASN A 158 18.80 18.84 -12.95
CA ASN A 158 19.37 19.59 -14.05
C ASN A 158 18.30 20.40 -14.79
N VAL A 159 18.69 21.53 -15.39
CA VAL A 159 17.81 22.40 -16.17
C VAL A 159 18.50 22.76 -17.48
N ASP A 160 17.91 22.34 -18.60
CA ASP A 160 18.31 22.78 -19.94
C ASP A 160 17.42 23.95 -20.36
N ALA A 161 17.94 25.16 -20.15
CA ALA A 161 17.24 26.39 -20.50
C ALA A 161 17.01 26.55 -22.02
N ALA A 162 17.89 26.00 -22.86
CA ALA A 162 17.78 26.11 -24.31
C ALA A 162 16.62 25.27 -24.85
N GLN A 163 16.43 24.07 -24.30
CA GLN A 163 15.32 23.18 -24.67
C GLN A 163 14.09 23.30 -23.76
N LYS A 164 14.15 24.12 -22.71
CA LYS A 164 13.11 24.25 -21.67
C LYS A 164 12.79 22.91 -21.00
N ASN A 165 13.81 22.06 -20.87
CA ASN A 165 13.70 20.74 -20.26
C ASN A 165 14.25 20.78 -18.84
N VAL A 166 13.58 20.07 -17.94
CA VAL A 166 14.00 19.89 -16.55
C VAL A 166 14.16 18.41 -16.28
N GLU A 167 15.31 18.01 -15.77
CA GLU A 167 15.54 16.65 -15.28
C GLU A 167 15.44 16.65 -13.76
N MET A 168 14.69 15.70 -13.22
CA MET A 168 14.38 15.62 -11.80
C MET A 168 14.39 14.18 -11.32
N TRP A 169 14.81 14.01 -10.07
CA TRP A 169 14.70 12.75 -9.34
C TRP A 169 13.37 12.74 -8.59
N MET A 170 12.59 11.68 -8.73
CA MET A 170 11.19 11.59 -8.26
C MET A 170 10.97 10.45 -7.25
N GLY A 171 12.01 10.02 -6.54
CA GLY A 171 11.92 8.87 -5.63
C GLY A 171 11.16 9.13 -4.32
N GLY A 172 10.61 10.32 -4.11
CA GLY A 172 9.64 10.57 -3.03
C GLY A 172 8.25 9.97 -3.34
N LEU A 173 7.92 9.75 -4.62
CA LEU A 173 6.64 9.15 -5.01
C LEU A 173 6.63 7.61 -4.86
N PRO A 174 5.44 7.02 -4.61
CA PRO A 174 5.28 5.57 -4.63
C PRO A 174 5.67 4.98 -5.99
N ALA A 175 6.33 3.81 -5.99
CA ALA A 175 6.72 3.13 -7.23
C ALA A 175 5.54 2.89 -8.19
N LEU A 176 4.36 2.56 -7.64
CA LEU A 176 3.15 2.35 -8.44
C LEU A 176 2.73 3.64 -9.18
N VAL A 177 2.87 4.80 -8.55
CA VAL A 177 2.59 6.12 -9.15
C VAL A 177 3.66 6.48 -10.17
N LEU A 178 4.94 6.23 -9.88
CA LEU A 178 6.05 6.45 -10.82
C LEU A 178 5.89 5.66 -12.12
N GLN A 179 5.46 4.41 -12.01
CA GLN A 179 5.32 3.50 -13.14
C GLN A 179 4.09 3.83 -14.00
N HIS A 180 2.94 4.11 -13.37
CA HIS A 180 1.67 4.20 -14.09
C HIS A 180 1.16 5.62 -14.32
N CYS A 181 1.53 6.58 -13.47
CA CYS A 181 0.90 7.89 -13.45
C CYS A 181 1.84 9.03 -13.79
N LEU A 182 3.09 8.97 -13.33
CA LEU A 182 4.01 10.09 -13.46
C LEU A 182 4.26 10.51 -14.92
N PRO A 183 4.40 9.61 -15.91
CA PRO A 183 4.41 10.02 -17.31
C PRO A 183 3.14 10.83 -17.62
N THR A 184 3.28 12.00 -18.25
CA THR A 184 2.19 12.95 -18.58
C THR A 184 1.62 13.76 -17.42
N SER A 185 1.89 13.41 -16.16
CA SER A 185 1.49 14.19 -14.97
C SER A 185 2.17 15.57 -14.91
N TYR A 186 1.67 16.42 -14.02
CA TYR A 186 2.18 17.78 -13.84
C TYR A 186 2.77 17.96 -12.44
N VAL A 187 3.89 18.69 -12.39
CA VAL A 187 4.63 18.98 -11.16
C VAL A 187 4.89 20.48 -11.04
N SER A 188 5.04 20.97 -9.82
CA SER A 188 5.46 22.33 -9.49
C SER A 188 6.81 22.35 -8.78
N PHE A 189 7.49 23.49 -8.82
CA PHE A 189 8.82 23.69 -8.27
C PHE A 189 8.82 24.73 -7.14
N GLY A 190 9.55 24.45 -6.06
CA GLY A 190 9.70 25.35 -4.92
C GLY A 190 8.70 25.09 -3.79
N PRO A 191 8.87 25.75 -2.63
CA PRO A 191 8.05 25.49 -1.45
C PRO A 191 6.59 25.89 -1.70
N PRO A 192 5.61 25.09 -1.24
CA PRO A 192 4.20 25.48 -1.25
C PRO A 192 4.01 26.64 -0.26
N SER A 193 4.17 27.88 -0.72
CA SER A 193 4.00 29.04 0.17
C SER A 193 2.51 29.35 0.39
N PRO A 194 2.01 29.30 1.65
CA PRO A 194 0.65 29.76 1.97
C PRO A 194 0.50 31.29 1.92
N SER A 195 1.62 32.03 1.79
CA SER A 195 1.66 33.50 1.85
C SER A 195 1.84 34.18 0.48
N LEU A 196 1.64 33.47 -0.63
CA LEU A 196 1.56 34.07 -1.96
C LEU A 196 0.09 34.13 -2.43
N PRO A 197 -0.64 35.23 -2.17
CA PRO A 197 -1.88 35.50 -2.88
C PRO A 197 -1.54 35.68 -4.36
N GLY A 198 -1.86 34.69 -5.19
CA GLY A 198 -1.70 34.76 -6.65
C GLY A 198 -0.29 34.48 -7.19
N GLY A 199 0.63 33.90 -6.41
CA GLY A 199 1.91 33.42 -6.94
C GLY A 199 1.80 31.99 -7.45
N ILE A 200 1.57 31.81 -8.75
CA ILE A 200 1.60 30.48 -9.38
C ILE A 200 3.05 29.97 -9.32
N LEU A 201 3.29 28.88 -8.61
CA LEU A 201 4.59 28.22 -8.63
C LEU A 201 4.92 27.80 -10.07
N PRO A 202 6.19 27.89 -10.51
CA PRO A 202 6.57 27.35 -11.80
C PRO A 202 6.18 25.87 -11.86
N TRP A 203 5.58 25.46 -12.96
CA TRP A 203 5.13 24.09 -13.19
C TRP A 203 5.66 23.54 -14.50
N ALA A 204 5.73 22.22 -14.62
CA ALA A 204 6.12 21.53 -15.84
C ALA A 204 5.29 20.27 -16.06
N GLN A 205 5.16 19.89 -17.33
CA GLN A 205 4.56 18.61 -17.71
C GLN A 205 5.64 17.54 -17.84
N VAL A 206 5.47 16.42 -17.15
CA VAL A 206 6.36 15.28 -17.27
C VAL A 206 6.17 14.61 -18.63
N ARG A 207 7.24 14.47 -19.41
CA ARG A 207 7.21 13.85 -20.74
C ARG A 207 7.67 12.41 -20.73
N SER A 208 8.60 12.07 -19.85
CA SER A 208 9.10 10.70 -19.71
C SER A 208 9.59 10.45 -18.30
N CYS A 209 9.45 9.22 -17.83
CA CYS A 209 10.04 8.72 -16.60
C CYS A 209 10.83 7.45 -16.92
N THR A 210 12.05 7.33 -16.41
CA THR A 210 12.86 6.12 -16.51
C THR A 210 13.44 5.83 -15.14
N GLY A 211 12.89 4.79 -14.49
CA GLY A 211 13.16 4.50 -13.09
C GLY A 211 12.76 5.66 -12.19
N LEU A 212 13.73 6.23 -11.47
CA LEU A 212 13.51 7.37 -10.56
C LEU A 212 13.74 8.73 -11.22
N MET A 213 14.19 8.76 -12.48
CA MET A 213 14.51 10.00 -13.19
C MET A 213 13.40 10.37 -14.15
N ALA A 214 12.88 11.58 -14.02
CA ALA A 214 11.88 12.13 -14.92
C ALA A 214 12.43 13.32 -15.71
N LYS A 215 11.93 13.46 -16.94
CA LYS A 215 12.16 14.64 -17.78
C LYS A 215 10.83 15.35 -17.96
N ALA A 216 10.80 16.63 -17.66
CA ALA A 216 9.65 17.48 -17.84
C ALA A 216 9.96 18.65 -18.75
N LYS A 217 8.92 19.17 -19.39
CA LYS A 217 8.99 20.34 -20.27
C LYS A 217 8.22 21.48 -19.62
N LEU A 218 8.87 22.63 -19.51
CA LEU A 218 8.23 23.85 -19.01
C LEU A 218 7.22 24.37 -20.06
N PRO A 219 6.08 24.92 -19.63
CA PRO A 219 5.09 25.47 -20.55
C PRO A 219 5.70 26.57 -21.42
N VAL A 220 5.32 26.58 -22.70
CA VAL A 220 5.65 27.68 -23.60
C VAL A 220 4.64 28.78 -23.30
N SER A 221 5.08 29.85 -22.62
CA SER A 221 4.25 31.03 -22.36
C SER A 221 3.67 31.55 -23.69
N ALA A 222 2.42 31.18 -23.97
CA ALA A 222 1.70 31.65 -25.15
C ALA A 222 0.43 32.41 -24.76
N ASN A 223 -0.28 32.04 -23.69
CA ASN A 223 -1.51 32.72 -23.26
C ASN A 223 -1.81 32.57 -21.75
N VAL A 224 -0.85 32.85 -20.85
CA VAL A 224 -1.20 33.08 -19.43
C VAL A 224 -1.55 34.56 -19.30
N PRO A 225 -2.75 34.94 -18.81
CA PRO A 225 -3.10 36.34 -18.58
C PRO A 225 -2.02 36.99 -17.71
N GLN A 226 -1.53 38.15 -18.13
CA GLN A 226 -0.51 38.96 -17.45
C GLN A 226 -0.99 39.57 -16.11
N SER A 227 -1.79 38.83 -15.33
CA SER A 227 -2.17 39.22 -13.98
C SER A 227 -1.46 38.31 -12.98
N ASN A 228 -0.32 38.84 -12.51
CA ASN A 228 0.46 38.43 -11.33
C ASN A 228 1.50 37.32 -11.52
N GLY A 229 2.72 37.72 -11.89
CA GLY A 229 3.97 37.00 -11.59
C GLY A 229 4.42 35.97 -12.64
N ASN A 230 5.11 36.42 -13.69
CA ASN A 230 5.71 35.54 -14.70
C ASN A 230 6.83 34.67 -14.08
N ALA A 231 6.56 33.40 -13.80
CA ALA A 231 7.63 32.41 -13.59
C ALA A 231 8.29 32.09 -14.95
N THR A 232 9.44 32.69 -15.24
CA THR A 232 10.26 32.35 -16.40
C THR A 232 11.07 31.08 -16.13
N VAL A 233 11.61 30.45 -17.19
CA VAL A 233 12.54 29.30 -17.10
C VAL A 233 13.73 29.59 -16.15
N GLU A 234 14.08 30.86 -15.97
CA GLU A 234 15.13 31.34 -15.05
C GLU A 234 14.80 31.16 -13.57
N SER A 235 13.56 30.79 -13.23
CA SER A 235 13.10 30.56 -11.84
C SER A 235 13.34 29.13 -11.32
N VAL A 236 13.73 28.19 -12.20
CA VAL A 236 13.99 26.79 -11.81
C VAL A 236 15.49 26.52 -11.79
N THR A 237 16.01 26.07 -10.64
CA THR A 237 17.43 25.76 -10.44
C THR A 237 17.63 24.36 -9.86
N PRO A 238 18.77 23.69 -10.14
CA PRO A 238 19.12 22.43 -9.49
C PRO A 238 19.09 22.55 -7.97
N GLY A 239 18.55 21.53 -7.29
CA GLY A 239 18.32 21.50 -5.85
C GLY A 239 16.94 21.97 -5.40
N MET A 240 16.14 22.59 -6.28
CA MET A 240 14.75 22.92 -5.94
C MET A 240 13.90 21.67 -5.71
N LEU A 241 13.05 21.74 -4.69
CA LEU A 241 12.07 20.69 -4.39
C LEU A 241 10.99 20.64 -5.47
N VAL A 242 10.58 19.42 -5.81
CA VAL A 242 9.51 19.11 -6.77
C VAL A 242 8.29 18.61 -6.02
N HIS A 243 7.12 19.11 -6.39
CA HIS A 243 5.85 18.71 -5.81
C HIS A 243 4.88 18.24 -6.90
N GLU A 244 4.20 17.14 -6.65
CA GLU A 244 3.07 16.68 -7.45
C GLU A 244 1.95 17.73 -7.40
N MET A 245 1.46 18.10 -8.59
CA MET A 245 0.39 19.08 -8.76
C MET A 245 -0.87 18.42 -9.34
N VAL A 246 -0.70 17.65 -10.42
CA VAL A 246 -1.78 16.90 -11.07
C VAL A 246 -1.31 15.48 -11.32
N ARG A 247 -2.03 14.51 -10.76
CA ARG A 247 -1.81 13.09 -11.01
C ARG A 247 -2.69 12.65 -12.16
N ILE A 248 -2.08 12.09 -13.20
CA ILE A 248 -2.80 11.48 -14.33
C ILE A 248 -2.79 9.97 -14.14
N ILE A 249 -3.98 9.37 -14.05
CA ILE A 249 -4.14 7.91 -13.98
C ILE A 249 -4.75 7.42 -15.31
N PRO A 250 -4.06 6.62 -16.12
CA PRO A 250 -4.65 6.03 -17.34
C PRO A 250 -5.90 5.19 -17.03
N GLN A 251 -6.92 5.25 -17.90
CA GLN A 251 -8.15 4.45 -17.73
C GLN A 251 -7.96 2.97 -18.07
N ASP A 252 -6.92 2.63 -18.84
CA ASP A 252 -6.60 1.27 -19.31
C ASP A 252 -5.69 0.48 -18.36
N ILE A 253 -5.51 0.94 -17.12
CA ILE A 253 -4.72 0.22 -16.11
C ILE A 253 -5.35 -1.14 -15.87
N GLY A 254 -4.53 -2.16 -16.10
CA GLY A 254 -4.87 -3.56 -15.86
C GLY A 254 -4.10 -4.20 -14.72
N LEU A 255 -4.54 -5.39 -14.35
CA LEU A 255 -3.83 -6.28 -13.43
C LEU A 255 -2.80 -7.11 -14.20
N VAL A 256 -1.56 -7.14 -13.71
CA VAL A 256 -0.48 -7.95 -14.26
C VAL A 256 -0.33 -9.21 -13.41
N VAL A 257 -0.59 -10.36 -14.01
CA VAL A 257 -0.54 -11.68 -13.37
C VAL A 257 0.69 -12.45 -13.87
N ALA A 258 1.60 -12.79 -12.97
CA ALA A 258 2.69 -13.72 -13.30
C ALA A 258 2.17 -15.16 -13.36
N LEU A 259 2.62 -15.91 -14.35
CA LEU A 259 2.52 -17.36 -14.36
C LEU A 259 3.70 -17.94 -13.59
N GLY A 260 3.39 -18.69 -12.54
CA GLY A 260 4.39 -19.28 -11.65
C GLY A 260 5.20 -20.41 -12.29
N ASN A 261 6.25 -20.82 -11.59
CA ASN A 261 7.25 -21.75 -12.13
C ASN A 261 6.84 -23.22 -12.03
N GLU A 262 5.82 -23.55 -11.22
CA GLU A 262 5.34 -24.93 -11.09
C GLU A 262 4.33 -25.31 -12.17
N LEU A 263 3.85 -24.33 -12.93
CA LEU A 263 3.02 -24.57 -14.10
C LEU A 263 3.83 -25.27 -15.20
N GLU A 264 3.32 -26.39 -15.66
CA GLU A 264 3.86 -27.12 -16.79
C GLU A 264 3.72 -26.32 -18.08
N ARG A 265 4.41 -26.75 -19.14
CA ARG A 265 4.40 -26.03 -20.42
C ARG A 265 2.98 -25.91 -21.00
N ILE A 266 2.18 -26.97 -20.93
CA ILE A 266 0.82 -26.98 -21.47
C ILE A 266 -0.10 -26.11 -20.62
N GLU A 267 0.01 -26.22 -19.29
CA GLU A 267 -0.76 -25.42 -18.34
C GLU A 267 -0.47 -23.93 -18.48
N ARG A 268 0.79 -23.52 -18.75
CA ARG A 268 1.13 -22.13 -19.04
C ARG A 268 0.45 -21.62 -20.31
N VAL A 269 0.43 -22.42 -21.37
CA VAL A 269 -0.26 -22.05 -22.62
C VAL A 269 -1.77 -21.89 -22.38
N ASP A 270 -2.37 -22.81 -21.63
CA ASP A 270 -3.79 -22.72 -21.27
C ASP A 270 -4.08 -21.52 -20.37
N ALA A 271 -3.19 -21.22 -19.42
CA ALA A 271 -3.32 -20.07 -18.53
C ALA A 271 -3.21 -18.75 -19.30
N THR A 272 -2.22 -18.60 -20.18
CA THR A 272 -2.08 -17.43 -21.05
C THR A 272 -3.32 -17.24 -21.92
N SER A 273 -3.81 -18.32 -22.54
CA SER A 273 -5.03 -18.26 -23.37
C SER A 273 -6.24 -17.83 -22.56
N ALA A 274 -6.45 -18.41 -21.38
CA ALA A 274 -7.57 -18.07 -20.51
C ALA A 274 -7.49 -16.62 -19.99
N LEU A 275 -6.33 -16.16 -19.52
CA LEU A 275 -6.13 -14.79 -19.04
C LEU A 275 -6.29 -13.75 -20.16
N SER A 276 -5.85 -14.05 -21.38
CA SER A 276 -5.99 -13.14 -22.54
C SER A 276 -7.45 -12.86 -22.92
N SER A 277 -8.39 -13.70 -22.48
CA SER A 277 -9.83 -13.49 -22.71
C SER A 277 -10.49 -12.56 -21.70
N LEU A 278 -9.80 -12.22 -20.61
CA LEU A 278 -10.31 -11.32 -19.57
C LEU A 278 -9.89 -9.88 -19.89
N ALA A 279 -10.85 -8.96 -19.90
CA ALA A 279 -10.57 -7.54 -20.08
C ALA A 279 -9.74 -7.00 -18.90
N SER A 280 -8.80 -6.09 -19.19
CA SER A 280 -7.95 -5.44 -18.19
C SER A 280 -7.04 -6.39 -17.38
N ILE A 281 -6.84 -7.64 -17.83
CA ILE A 281 -5.86 -8.57 -17.24
C ILE A 281 -4.75 -8.85 -18.25
N LYS A 282 -3.50 -8.73 -17.81
CA LYS A 282 -2.29 -9.01 -18.59
C LYS A 282 -1.53 -10.13 -17.91
N SER A 283 -1.03 -11.10 -18.68
CA SER A 283 -0.20 -12.18 -18.15
C SER A 283 1.28 -12.00 -18.51
N THR A 284 2.17 -12.45 -17.65
CA THR A 284 3.63 -12.37 -17.85
C THR A 284 4.32 -13.56 -17.21
N ILE A 285 5.61 -13.75 -17.49
CA ILE A 285 6.44 -14.75 -16.81
C ILE A 285 6.96 -14.15 -15.50
N ALA A 286 7.00 -14.96 -14.43
CA ALA A 286 7.54 -14.55 -13.14
C ALA A 286 9.03 -14.12 -13.23
N GLY A 287 9.37 -13.00 -12.60
CA GLY A 287 10.74 -12.48 -12.48
C GLY A 287 11.20 -11.53 -13.59
N GLU A 288 10.40 -11.33 -14.64
CA GLU A 288 10.73 -10.41 -15.75
C GLU A 288 10.38 -8.94 -15.45
N GLN A 289 9.23 -8.70 -14.83
CA GLN A 289 8.72 -7.37 -14.50
C GLN A 289 7.96 -7.39 -13.17
N GLN A 290 7.61 -6.21 -12.65
CA GLN A 290 6.71 -6.12 -11.51
C GLN A 290 5.33 -6.69 -11.86
N VAL A 291 4.76 -7.46 -10.94
CA VAL A 291 3.42 -8.05 -11.06
C VAL A 291 2.59 -7.73 -9.82
N ASP A 292 1.27 -7.79 -9.99
CA ASP A 292 0.32 -7.56 -8.91
C ASP A 292 0.04 -8.86 -8.14
N CYS A 293 0.02 -10.00 -8.83
CA CYS A 293 -0.15 -11.33 -8.23
C CYS A 293 0.48 -12.43 -9.10
N VAL A 294 0.57 -13.64 -8.54
CA VAL A 294 1.09 -14.84 -9.19
C VAL A 294 0.00 -15.90 -9.21
N PHE A 295 -0.26 -16.49 -10.38
CA PHE A 295 -1.10 -17.68 -10.53
C PHE A 295 -0.18 -18.90 -10.69
N ASP A 296 -0.30 -19.89 -9.80
CA ASP A 296 0.58 -21.06 -9.78
C ASP A 296 -0.11 -22.30 -9.17
N LYS A 297 0.57 -23.45 -9.22
CA LYS A 297 0.16 -24.65 -8.48
C LYS A 297 0.37 -24.46 -6.98
N VAL A 298 -0.55 -25.04 -6.21
CA VAL A 298 -0.52 -25.07 -4.74
C VAL A 298 0.38 -26.20 -4.27
N ARG A 299 1.26 -25.90 -3.31
CA ARG A 299 2.08 -26.90 -2.62
C ARG A 299 1.54 -27.18 -1.22
N THR A 300 1.90 -28.31 -0.64
CA THR A 300 1.50 -28.68 0.73
C THR A 300 1.99 -27.65 1.77
N SER A 301 3.16 -27.04 1.53
CA SER A 301 3.70 -25.95 2.35
C SER A 301 2.81 -24.71 2.37
N ASP A 302 2.07 -24.46 1.28
CA ASP A 302 1.30 -23.23 1.09
C ASP A 302 -0.04 -23.30 1.84
N VAL A 303 -0.56 -24.52 2.03
CA VAL A 303 -1.82 -24.78 2.75
C VAL A 303 -1.59 -25.00 4.24
N SER A 304 -0.37 -25.34 4.67
CA SER A 304 -0.03 -25.59 6.07
C SER A 304 -0.41 -24.43 7.01
N PRO A 305 -0.11 -23.15 6.70
CA PRO A 305 -0.53 -22.01 7.53
C PRO A 305 -2.05 -21.80 7.60
N LEU A 306 -2.79 -22.25 6.58
CA LEU A 306 -4.25 -22.17 6.54
C LEU A 306 -4.93 -23.28 7.36
N LEU A 307 -4.24 -24.39 7.61
CA LEU A 307 -4.76 -25.54 8.38
C LEU A 307 -4.65 -25.33 9.90
N PHE A 308 -3.65 -24.57 10.37
CA PHE A 308 -3.39 -24.39 11.81
C PHE A 308 -4.47 -23.64 12.63
N PRO A 309 -5.34 -22.77 12.08
CA PRO A 309 -6.44 -22.19 12.84
C PRO A 309 -7.77 -22.98 12.76
N LEU A 310 -7.84 -24.10 12.01
CA LEU A 310 -9.12 -24.66 11.54
C LEU A 310 -9.68 -25.85 12.34
N THR A 311 -9.20 -26.13 13.55
CA THR A 311 -9.70 -27.29 14.30
C THR A 311 -11.14 -27.17 14.78
N GLU A 312 -11.78 -26.00 14.71
CA GLU A 312 -13.21 -25.88 15.02
C GLU A 312 -13.99 -24.98 14.03
N GLY A 313 -14.95 -25.58 13.30
CA GLY A 313 -16.15 -24.85 12.87
C GLY A 313 -16.36 -24.50 11.39
N ARG A 314 -15.52 -24.93 10.43
CA ARG A 314 -15.81 -24.70 8.98
C ARG A 314 -16.19 -25.96 8.22
N SER A 315 -17.42 -26.00 7.72
CA SER A 315 -17.97 -27.05 6.84
C SER A 315 -17.30 -27.05 5.45
N ASP A 316 -16.82 -25.89 4.99
CA ASP A 316 -16.39 -25.68 3.59
C ASP A 316 -14.96 -26.21 3.30
N LEU A 317 -14.19 -26.53 4.34
CA LEU A 317 -12.78 -26.94 4.23
C LEU A 317 -12.54 -28.37 4.77
N GLN A 318 -13.60 -29.12 5.09
CA GLN A 318 -13.49 -30.53 5.51
C GLN A 318 -12.80 -31.43 4.47
N GLY A 319 -12.78 -31.02 3.19
CA GLY A 319 -12.02 -31.70 2.14
C GLY A 319 -10.50 -31.54 2.28
N LEU A 320 -10.00 -30.43 2.84
CA LEU A 320 -8.56 -30.17 3.01
C LEU A 320 -7.97 -30.90 4.22
N SER A 321 -8.78 -31.27 5.21
CA SER A 321 -8.37 -32.11 6.34
C SER A 321 -7.90 -33.50 5.91
N SER A 322 -8.34 -33.95 4.74
CA SER A 322 -7.95 -35.22 4.12
C SER A 322 -6.57 -35.17 3.43
N LEU A 323 -5.95 -33.98 3.30
CA LEU A 323 -4.61 -33.81 2.72
C LEU A 323 -3.47 -34.37 3.59
N ASN A 324 -3.74 -34.69 4.87
CA ASN A 324 -2.79 -35.42 5.72
C ASN A 324 -2.61 -36.89 5.30
N GLN A 325 -3.41 -37.41 4.35
CA GLN A 325 -3.28 -38.75 3.78
C GLN A 325 -2.72 -38.71 2.35
N GLY A 326 -1.50 -38.20 2.17
CA GLY A 326 -0.69 -38.49 0.96
C GLY A 326 -1.32 -38.18 -0.40
N VAL A 327 -2.31 -37.29 -0.47
CA VAL A 327 -2.92 -36.87 -1.74
C VAL A 327 -1.90 -36.04 -2.50
N THR A 328 -1.54 -36.46 -3.70
CA THR A 328 -0.79 -35.65 -4.64
C THR A 328 -1.65 -34.42 -4.98
N LEU A 329 -1.18 -33.21 -4.63
CA LEU A 329 -1.79 -31.92 -5.03
C LEU A 329 -1.60 -31.64 -6.54
N SER A 330 -1.70 -32.68 -7.37
CA SER A 330 -1.22 -32.69 -8.75
C SER A 330 -1.91 -31.67 -9.65
N GLN A 331 -3.09 -31.16 -9.29
CA GLN A 331 -3.88 -30.23 -10.11
C GLN A 331 -4.69 -29.22 -9.29
N MET A 332 -4.11 -28.69 -8.21
CA MET A 332 -4.70 -27.57 -7.46
C MET A 332 -3.96 -26.28 -7.80
N TYR A 333 -4.73 -25.24 -8.13
CA TYR A 333 -4.21 -23.92 -8.48
C TYR A 333 -4.78 -22.86 -7.53
N GLY A 334 -3.99 -21.82 -7.31
CA GLY A 334 -4.35 -20.72 -6.43
C GLY A 334 -3.75 -19.41 -6.90
N LEU A 335 -4.19 -18.33 -6.26
CA LEU A 335 -3.65 -17.00 -6.47
C LEU A 335 -2.77 -16.62 -5.29
N PHE A 336 -1.63 -16.02 -5.58
CA PHE A 336 -0.63 -15.64 -4.58
C PHE A 336 -0.27 -14.16 -4.74
N HIS A 337 0.12 -13.51 -3.64
CA HIS A 337 0.81 -12.23 -3.68
C HIS A 337 2.13 -12.35 -4.45
N ALA A 338 2.76 -11.22 -4.81
CA ALA A 338 4.01 -11.20 -5.58
C ALA A 338 5.14 -12.01 -4.91
N GLY A 339 5.15 -12.10 -3.58
CA GLY A 339 6.08 -12.91 -2.78
C GLY A 339 5.73 -14.40 -2.65
N ARG A 340 4.74 -14.89 -3.41
CA ARG A 340 4.23 -16.28 -3.33
C ARG A 340 3.57 -16.65 -1.99
N ASN A 341 3.07 -15.65 -1.26
CA ASN A 341 2.16 -15.89 -0.16
C ASN A 341 0.75 -16.10 -0.70
N LEU A 342 0.08 -17.18 -0.29
CA LEU A 342 -1.21 -17.58 -0.84
C LEU A 342 -2.33 -16.62 -0.41
N ILE A 343 -3.13 -16.15 -1.37
CA ILE A 343 -4.33 -15.37 -1.10
C ILE A 343 -5.44 -16.33 -0.64
N PRO A 344 -5.96 -16.20 0.60
CA PRO A 344 -6.98 -17.09 1.14
C PRO A 344 -8.24 -17.16 0.26
N GLY A 345 -8.88 -18.33 0.21
CA GLY A 345 -10.13 -18.54 -0.54
C GLY A 345 -9.96 -18.66 -2.06
N THR A 346 -8.72 -18.72 -2.56
CA THR A 346 -8.44 -18.82 -4.01
C THR A 346 -8.14 -20.24 -4.48
N ILE A 347 -8.12 -21.23 -3.57
CA ILE A 347 -7.88 -22.64 -3.87
C ILE A 347 -9.20 -23.39 -4.01
N SER A 348 -9.24 -24.38 -4.92
CA SER A 348 -10.35 -25.33 -5.05
C SER A 348 -10.23 -26.50 -4.06
N THR A 349 -11.36 -27.03 -3.59
CA THR A 349 -11.40 -28.26 -2.77
C THR A 349 -11.28 -29.54 -3.61
N ILE A 350 -11.36 -29.43 -4.93
CA ILE A 350 -11.22 -30.54 -5.89
C ILE A 350 -10.16 -30.20 -6.95
N GLU A 351 -9.56 -31.23 -7.57
CA GLU A 351 -8.71 -31.03 -8.75
C GLU A 351 -9.53 -30.41 -9.89
N GLU A 352 -8.94 -29.42 -10.58
CA GLU A 352 -9.61 -28.71 -11.66
C GLU A 352 -8.64 -28.38 -12.80
N ALA A 353 -9.15 -28.25 -14.01
CA ALA A 353 -8.35 -27.76 -15.14
C ALA A 353 -7.97 -26.29 -14.95
N VAL A 354 -6.80 -25.88 -15.48
CA VAL A 354 -6.28 -24.50 -15.42
C VAL A 354 -7.31 -23.45 -15.83
N LYS A 355 -7.98 -23.68 -16.97
CA LYS A 355 -8.99 -22.76 -17.50
C LYS A 355 -10.20 -22.62 -16.58
N THR A 356 -10.60 -23.70 -15.92
CA THR A 356 -11.69 -23.69 -14.92
C THR A 356 -11.26 -22.91 -13.69
N SER A 357 -10.03 -23.12 -13.23
CA SER A 357 -9.47 -22.39 -12.10
C SER A 357 -9.42 -20.88 -12.33
N ILE A 358 -8.93 -20.44 -13.49
CA ILE A 358 -8.86 -19.03 -13.86
C ILE A 358 -10.26 -18.38 -13.88
N ARG A 359 -11.26 -19.09 -14.41
CA ARG A 359 -12.66 -18.62 -14.38
C ARG A 359 -13.18 -18.47 -12.94
N ARG A 360 -12.84 -19.42 -12.07
CA ARG A 360 -13.23 -19.38 -10.65
C ARG A 360 -12.58 -18.22 -9.90
N VAL A 361 -11.30 -17.93 -10.13
CA VAL A 361 -10.58 -16.82 -9.47
C VAL A 361 -10.76 -15.47 -10.18
N THR A 362 -11.57 -15.40 -11.24
CA THR A 362 -11.83 -14.15 -11.99
C THR A 362 -12.38 -13.02 -11.12
N PRO A 363 -13.34 -13.25 -10.20
CA PRO A 363 -13.79 -12.19 -9.28
C PRO A 363 -12.64 -11.60 -8.45
N GLN A 364 -11.69 -12.44 -8.00
CA GLN A 364 -10.53 -12.00 -7.22
C GLN A 364 -9.57 -11.15 -8.05
N PHE A 365 -9.39 -11.42 -9.35
CA PHE A 365 -8.62 -10.53 -10.22
C PHE A 365 -9.21 -9.12 -10.27
N TYR A 366 -10.52 -8.99 -10.42
CA TYR A 366 -11.17 -7.68 -10.43
C TYR A 366 -11.15 -7.00 -9.06
N SER A 367 -11.14 -7.78 -7.98
CA SER A 367 -10.96 -7.22 -6.65
C SER A 367 -9.55 -6.66 -6.42
N LEU A 368 -8.51 -7.42 -6.80
CA LEU A 368 -7.12 -6.94 -6.76
C LEU A 368 -6.90 -5.74 -7.67
N LEU A 369 -7.56 -5.69 -8.84
CA LEU A 369 -7.52 -4.53 -9.71
C LEU A 369 -8.18 -3.31 -9.05
N SER A 370 -9.31 -3.52 -8.37
CA SER A 370 -9.98 -2.46 -7.62
C SER A 370 -9.07 -1.91 -6.51
N GLU A 371 -8.41 -2.78 -5.77
CA GLU A 371 -7.41 -2.38 -4.77
C GLU A 371 -6.25 -1.62 -5.40
N LYS A 372 -5.70 -2.11 -6.53
CA LYS A 372 -4.64 -1.41 -7.28
C LYS A 372 -5.05 0.01 -7.67
N LEU A 373 -6.28 0.19 -8.15
CA LEU A 373 -6.82 1.51 -8.50
C LEU A 373 -6.97 2.42 -7.27
N MET A 374 -7.42 1.90 -6.12
CA MET A 374 -7.46 2.66 -4.86
C MET A 374 -6.04 3.03 -4.37
N ARG A 375 -5.06 2.13 -4.50
CA ARG A 375 -3.65 2.42 -4.15
C ARG A 375 -3.08 3.55 -4.99
N LEU A 376 -3.51 3.69 -6.24
CA LEU A 376 -3.09 4.78 -7.12
C LEU A 376 -3.64 6.15 -6.70
N THR A 377 -4.68 6.22 -5.85
CA THR A 377 -5.20 7.50 -5.33
C THR A 377 -4.50 7.94 -4.04
N VAL A 378 -3.76 7.05 -3.36
CA VAL A 378 -3.02 7.34 -2.11
C VAL A 378 -2.07 8.53 -2.33
N ASN A 379 -2.34 9.62 -1.61
CA ASN A 379 -1.65 10.89 -1.80
C ASN A 379 -1.56 11.70 -0.50
N GLN A 380 -1.59 11.07 0.68
CA GLN A 380 -1.52 11.79 1.97
C GLN A 380 -0.33 12.76 2.09
N GLY A 381 0.81 12.38 1.50
CA GLY A 381 2.01 13.20 1.48
C GLY A 381 1.90 14.37 0.49
N SER A 382 1.10 14.21 -0.58
CA SER A 382 0.99 15.20 -1.63
C SER A 382 -0.23 16.11 -1.62
N SER A 383 -1.32 15.64 -1.02
CA SER A 383 -2.60 16.33 -0.95
C SER A 383 -2.51 17.65 -0.19
N ARG A 384 -3.26 18.64 -0.69
CA ARG A 384 -3.41 19.97 -0.08
C ARG A 384 -4.76 20.14 0.63
N LEU A 385 -5.57 19.08 0.77
CA LEU A 385 -6.80 19.11 1.56
C LEU A 385 -6.46 19.24 3.05
N GLY A 386 -7.42 19.68 3.87
CA GLY A 386 -7.28 19.67 5.33
C GLY A 386 -7.98 18.48 5.97
N GLY A 387 -7.48 17.28 5.68
CA GLY A 387 -8.05 16.01 6.14
C GLY A 387 -7.13 15.24 7.10
N GLN A 388 -7.71 14.69 8.15
CA GLN A 388 -7.06 13.78 9.09
C GLN A 388 -7.96 12.58 9.39
N VAL A 389 -7.37 11.40 9.47
CA VAL A 389 -8.07 10.15 9.74
C VAL A 389 -7.42 9.44 10.91
N THR A 390 -8.23 8.97 11.85
CA THR A 390 -7.78 8.10 12.95
C THR A 390 -8.55 6.79 12.89
N LEU A 391 -7.82 5.67 12.76
CA LEU A 391 -8.36 4.32 12.87
C LEU A 391 -8.19 3.82 14.31
N GLU A 392 -9.24 3.26 14.89
CA GLU A 392 -9.23 2.77 16.26
C GLU A 392 -10.15 1.56 16.47
N THR A 393 -9.82 0.75 17.47
CA THR A 393 -10.75 -0.25 18.02
C THR A 393 -11.65 0.41 19.05
N VAL A 394 -12.88 -0.08 19.15
CA VAL A 394 -13.93 0.37 20.09
C VAL A 394 -14.25 -0.73 21.10
N ALA A 395 -14.29 -1.99 20.64
CA ALA A 395 -14.48 -3.17 21.46
C ALA A 395 -13.54 -4.29 20.97
N PRO A 396 -13.01 -5.17 21.86
CA PRO A 396 -13.29 -5.24 23.30
C PRO A 396 -12.65 -4.11 24.12
N PHE A 397 -11.63 -3.44 23.58
CA PHE A 397 -10.98 -2.30 24.24
C PHE A 397 -10.79 -1.14 23.26
N ALA A 398 -11.04 0.08 23.75
CA ALA A 398 -10.84 1.28 22.96
C ALA A 398 -9.35 1.57 22.81
N ARG A 399 -8.85 1.59 21.56
CA ARG A 399 -7.43 1.80 21.29
C ARG A 399 -7.19 2.41 19.92
N GLN A 400 -6.35 3.44 19.87
CA GLN A 400 -5.89 4.01 18.60
C GLN A 400 -4.92 3.06 17.89
N ILE A 401 -5.27 2.70 16.65
CA ILE A 401 -4.46 1.83 15.79
C ILE A 401 -3.50 2.65 14.94
N GLY A 402 -4.02 3.71 14.32
CA GLY A 402 -3.23 4.57 13.44
C GLY A 402 -3.86 5.94 13.28
N GLN A 403 -3.02 6.92 12.94
CA GLN A 403 -3.48 8.25 12.58
C GLN A 403 -2.64 8.78 11.43
N GLN A 404 -3.32 9.34 10.43
CA GLN A 404 -2.71 9.93 9.25
C GLN A 404 -3.37 11.29 8.99
N TYR A 405 -2.62 12.20 8.41
CA TYR A 405 -3.10 13.54 8.05
C TYR A 405 -2.39 14.01 6.78
N THR A 406 -2.92 15.06 6.18
CA THR A 406 -2.41 15.63 4.93
C THR A 406 -1.31 16.66 5.22
N ALA A 407 -0.07 16.28 4.94
CA ALA A 407 1.11 17.05 5.39
C ALA A 407 1.28 18.39 4.66
N ARG A 408 0.80 18.52 3.41
CA ARG A 408 0.89 19.75 2.59
C ARG A 408 -0.36 20.63 2.63
N SER A 409 -1.22 20.38 3.61
CA SER A 409 -2.39 21.20 3.84
C SER A 409 -2.00 22.63 4.24
N PRO A 410 -2.64 23.69 3.70
CA PRO A 410 -2.39 25.06 4.13
C PRO A 410 -3.00 25.37 5.51
N TRP A 411 -3.88 24.51 6.04
CA TRP A 411 -4.46 24.68 7.37
C TRP A 411 -3.63 23.95 8.42
N MET A 412 -3.49 24.56 9.58
CA MET A 412 -2.85 23.93 10.73
C MET A 412 -3.75 22.84 11.30
N VAL A 413 -3.18 21.67 11.56
CA VAL A 413 -3.83 20.60 12.33
C VAL A 413 -3.92 21.09 13.77
N SER A 414 -5.14 21.23 14.32
CA SER A 414 -5.30 21.49 15.75
C SER A 414 -4.75 20.28 16.52
N GLU A 415 -3.85 20.52 17.48
CA GLU A 415 -3.40 19.52 18.45
C GLU A 415 -4.58 19.06 19.30
N PHE A 416 -5.33 18.08 18.82
CA PHE A 416 -6.31 17.39 19.66
C PHE A 416 -5.58 16.29 20.43
N LEU A 417 -5.87 16.25 21.74
CA LEU A 417 -5.29 15.31 22.69
C LEU A 417 -5.39 13.88 22.13
N PRO A 418 -4.27 13.18 21.92
CA PRO A 418 -4.32 11.77 21.57
C PRO A 418 -5.08 11.04 22.69
N ILE A 419 -6.00 10.14 22.31
CA ILE A 419 -6.44 9.10 23.24
C ILE A 419 -5.18 8.40 23.70
N THR A 420 -5.00 8.29 25.02
CA THR A 420 -3.78 7.81 25.69
C THR A 420 -3.10 6.73 24.84
N PRO A 421 -1.92 7.01 24.24
CA PRO A 421 -1.23 6.01 23.45
C PRO A 421 -0.82 4.89 24.40
N GLN A 422 -1.52 3.75 24.36
CA GLN A 422 -0.98 2.55 24.95
C GLN A 422 0.32 2.23 24.21
N GLN A 423 1.40 2.12 24.97
CA GLN A 423 2.73 1.79 24.48
C GLN A 423 2.66 0.53 23.65
N GLU A 424 2.81 0.69 22.33
CA GLU A 424 3.21 -0.42 21.49
C GLU A 424 4.59 -0.19 20.92
N ALA A 425 5.32 -1.29 20.85
CA ALA A 425 6.60 -1.40 20.16
C ALA A 425 6.45 -0.95 18.70
N ALA A 426 7.57 -0.82 18.00
CA ALA A 426 7.62 -0.50 16.57
C ALA A 426 7.05 -1.62 15.67
N ASP A 427 5.90 -2.18 16.03
CA ASP A 427 5.28 -3.28 15.32
C ASP A 427 4.07 -2.81 14.51
N HIS A 428 3.82 -3.53 13.43
CA HIS A 428 2.63 -3.35 12.61
C HIS A 428 1.38 -3.73 13.41
N PRO A 429 0.29 -2.93 13.39
CA PRO A 429 -0.85 -3.19 14.24
C PRO A 429 -1.48 -4.55 13.93
N THR A 430 -1.72 -5.33 14.99
CA THR A 430 -2.41 -6.63 14.91
C THR A 430 -3.77 -6.52 15.59
N LEU A 431 -4.82 -6.90 14.87
CA LEU A 431 -6.21 -6.91 15.33
C LEU A 431 -6.75 -8.34 15.39
N MET A 432 -7.69 -8.59 16.30
CA MET A 432 -8.33 -9.89 16.42
C MET A 432 -9.60 -9.95 15.56
N VAL A 433 -9.88 -11.12 15.00
CA VAL A 433 -11.17 -11.38 14.36
C VAL A 433 -12.31 -11.03 15.32
N GLY A 434 -13.26 -10.22 14.85
CA GLY A 434 -14.41 -9.77 15.64
C GLY A 434 -14.20 -8.49 16.44
N ASP A 435 -12.97 -7.93 16.48
CA ASP A 435 -12.75 -6.59 17.04
C ASP A 435 -13.64 -5.57 16.31
N GLN A 436 -14.26 -4.67 17.07
CA GLN A 436 -15.04 -3.58 16.50
C GLN A 436 -14.13 -2.40 16.26
N ILE A 437 -14.13 -1.88 15.04
CA ILE A 437 -13.28 -0.78 14.60
C ILE A 437 -14.10 0.38 14.07
N GLN A 438 -13.53 1.59 14.16
CA GLN A 438 -14.11 2.80 13.60
C GLN A 438 -13.03 3.75 13.08
N CYS A 439 -13.43 4.63 12.18
CA CYS A 439 -12.64 5.73 11.67
C CYS A 439 -13.22 7.06 12.14
N ARG A 440 -12.40 7.90 12.76
CA ARG A 440 -12.70 9.33 12.93
C ARG A 440 -12.13 10.11 11.77
N LEU A 441 -13.01 10.75 11.02
CA LEU A 441 -12.70 11.62 9.91
C LEU A 441 -12.76 13.07 10.38
N GLN A 442 -11.63 13.77 10.36
CA GLN A 442 -11.56 15.17 10.76
C GLN A 442 -11.31 16.04 9.53
N ASN A 443 -12.15 17.05 9.37
CA ASN A 443 -11.95 18.13 8.42
C ASN A 443 -11.42 19.35 9.19
N TYR A 444 -10.12 19.60 9.13
CA TYR A 444 -9.51 20.77 9.75
C TYR A 444 -9.36 21.95 8.77
N SER A 445 -9.94 21.87 7.58
CA SER A 445 -10.00 23.00 6.64
C SER A 445 -11.16 23.96 6.92
N ASP A 446 -11.30 24.99 6.09
CA ASP A 446 -12.40 25.95 6.09
C ASP A 446 -13.50 25.62 5.06
N ARG A 447 -13.39 24.49 4.35
CA ARG A 447 -14.32 24.07 3.30
C ARG A 447 -14.92 22.72 3.61
N THR A 448 -16.12 22.44 3.11
CA THR A 448 -16.77 21.13 3.26
C THR A 448 -15.99 20.07 2.49
N LEU A 449 -15.83 18.89 3.10
CA LEU A 449 -15.29 17.71 2.46
C LEU A 449 -16.34 16.60 2.39
N TYR A 450 -16.13 15.63 1.51
CA TYR A 450 -16.94 14.43 1.38
C TYR A 450 -16.03 13.22 1.54
N GLY A 451 -16.50 12.16 2.21
CA GLY A 451 -15.70 10.98 2.51
C GLY A 451 -16.36 9.68 2.06
N ILE A 452 -15.55 8.71 1.65
CA ILE A 452 -15.93 7.31 1.45
C ILE A 452 -14.80 6.41 1.93
N LEU A 453 -15.14 5.24 2.51
CA LEU A 453 -14.18 4.29 3.02
C LEU A 453 -14.35 2.93 2.33
N PHE A 454 -13.23 2.27 2.07
CA PHE A 454 -13.18 0.89 1.61
C PHE A 454 -12.27 0.09 2.54
N ASP A 455 -12.79 -1.00 3.08
CA ASP A 455 -12.05 -2.03 3.79
C ASP A 455 -11.79 -3.20 2.83
N VAL A 456 -10.56 -3.68 2.77
CA VAL A 456 -10.13 -4.81 1.94
C VAL A 456 -9.54 -5.86 2.87
N ASP A 457 -10.22 -6.99 3.02
CA ASP A 457 -9.72 -8.09 3.85
C ASP A 457 -8.62 -8.91 3.15
N SER A 458 -8.04 -9.89 3.85
CA SER A 458 -6.96 -10.71 3.30
C SER A 458 -7.36 -11.61 2.12
N ARG A 459 -8.66 -11.83 1.87
CA ARG A 459 -9.16 -12.53 0.67
C ARG A 459 -9.30 -11.59 -0.53
N GLY A 460 -9.11 -10.29 -0.30
CA GLY A 460 -9.46 -9.25 -1.25
C GLY A 460 -10.96 -8.98 -1.28
N THR A 461 -11.74 -9.30 -0.25
CA THR A 461 -13.15 -8.87 -0.19
C THR A 461 -13.19 -7.38 0.10
N VAL A 462 -13.82 -6.60 -0.78
CA VAL A 462 -13.98 -5.16 -0.58
C VAL A 462 -15.31 -4.88 0.12
N THR A 463 -15.25 -4.16 1.23
CA THR A 463 -16.41 -3.68 1.98
C THR A 463 -16.42 -2.15 1.96
N VAL A 464 -17.53 -1.54 1.55
CA VAL A 464 -17.67 -0.08 1.54
C VAL A 464 -18.39 0.40 2.80
N LEU A 465 -17.90 1.49 3.36
CA LEU A 465 -18.54 2.22 4.45
C LEU A 465 -18.66 3.69 4.04
N GLN A 466 -19.82 4.28 4.35
CA GLN A 466 -20.10 5.68 4.07
C GLN A 466 -20.32 6.42 5.38
N PRO A 467 -19.82 7.67 5.53
CA PRO A 467 -20.34 8.54 6.56
C PRO A 467 -21.84 8.77 6.29
N LEU A 468 -22.61 8.99 7.34
CA LEU A 468 -24.06 9.22 7.25
C LEU A 468 -24.40 10.63 7.76
N LYS A 469 -25.48 11.19 7.25
CA LYS A 469 -26.11 12.39 7.79
C LYS A 469 -27.45 12.00 8.41
N ALA A 470 -27.57 12.13 9.73
CA ALA A 470 -28.84 11.98 10.42
C ALA A 470 -29.69 13.23 10.17
N GLU A 471 -30.43 13.28 9.06
CA GLU A 471 -31.39 14.36 8.82
C GLU A 471 -32.76 14.07 9.46
N ASN A 472 -33.19 12.81 9.50
CA ASN A 472 -34.33 12.27 10.26
C ASN A 472 -34.18 10.73 10.41
N LEU A 473 -34.71 10.14 11.48
CA LEU A 473 -34.62 8.68 11.75
C LEU A 473 -35.38 7.81 10.72
N ASP A 474 -36.28 8.40 9.93
CA ASP A 474 -37.20 7.68 9.03
C ASP A 474 -36.80 7.74 7.54
N GLU A 475 -35.80 8.54 7.14
CA GLU A 475 -35.33 8.65 5.74
C GLU A 475 -33.80 8.69 5.64
N VAL A 476 -33.14 7.55 5.83
CA VAL A 476 -31.68 7.42 5.64
C VAL A 476 -31.34 7.20 4.16
N SER A 477 -31.40 8.27 3.35
CA SER A 477 -31.02 8.24 1.92
C SER A 477 -29.53 7.97 1.71
N VAL A 478 -29.13 7.27 0.63
CA VAL A 478 -27.72 7.07 0.20
C VAL A 478 -27.19 8.42 -0.27
N ALA A 479 -27.03 9.35 0.68
CA ALA A 479 -26.63 10.71 0.42
C ALA A 479 -25.13 10.86 0.67
N ASN A 480 -24.51 11.73 -0.11
CA ASN A 480 -23.14 12.16 0.12
C ASN A 480 -23.04 12.83 1.49
N ALA A 481 -22.48 12.13 2.47
CA ALA A 481 -22.28 12.73 3.78
C ALA A 481 -21.16 13.77 3.73
N ALA A 482 -21.58 15.01 3.88
CA ALA A 482 -20.71 16.16 4.00
C ALA A 482 -20.06 16.19 5.40
N ILE A 483 -18.74 16.31 5.43
CA ILE A 483 -17.94 16.58 6.61
C ILE A 483 -17.72 18.09 6.65
N ALA A 484 -18.49 18.78 7.49
CA ALA A 484 -18.44 20.23 7.61
C ALA A 484 -17.04 20.75 8.00
N PRO A 485 -16.71 22.02 7.69
CA PRO A 485 -15.46 22.61 8.12
C PRO A 485 -15.27 22.54 9.63
N LYS A 486 -14.05 22.23 10.08
CA LYS A 486 -13.66 22.17 11.49
C LYS A 486 -14.47 21.17 12.33
N THR A 487 -15.05 20.14 11.71
CA THR A 487 -15.78 19.08 12.41
C THR A 487 -15.12 17.72 12.30
N ILE A 488 -15.63 16.78 13.09
CA ILE A 488 -15.24 15.37 13.10
C ILE A 488 -16.50 14.53 12.85
N THR A 489 -16.37 13.51 12.00
CA THR A 489 -17.41 12.53 11.72
C THR A 489 -16.85 11.13 11.98
N THR A 490 -17.63 10.29 12.66
CA THR A 490 -17.24 8.89 12.94
C THR A 490 -17.90 7.95 11.95
N VAL A 491 -17.14 6.97 11.46
CA VAL A 491 -17.62 5.95 10.51
C VAL A 491 -17.21 4.56 11.01
N PRO A 492 -18.14 3.61 11.18
CA PRO A 492 -19.59 3.77 11.05
C PRO A 492 -20.18 4.72 12.11
N ASP A 493 -21.35 5.31 11.83
CA ASP A 493 -22.04 6.16 12.80
C ASP A 493 -22.57 5.28 13.96
N PRO A 494 -22.20 5.55 15.23
CA PRO A 494 -22.53 4.66 16.35
C PRO A 494 -24.02 4.62 16.71
N ILE A 495 -24.83 5.55 16.17
CA ILE A 495 -26.27 5.66 16.46
C ILE A 495 -27.08 4.93 15.37
N VAL A 496 -26.73 5.12 14.10
CA VAL A 496 -27.55 4.70 12.95
C VAL A 496 -26.92 3.62 12.06
N SER A 497 -25.77 3.08 12.45
CA SER A 497 -25.07 2.03 11.70
C SER A 497 -24.79 0.78 12.54
N PHE A 498 -24.72 -0.36 11.87
CA PHE A 498 -24.18 -1.57 12.49
C PHE A 498 -22.68 -1.41 12.78
N PRO A 499 -22.17 -2.03 13.85
CA PRO A 499 -20.75 -1.99 14.17
C PRO A 499 -19.94 -2.61 13.03
N TRP A 500 -18.88 -1.94 12.64
CA TRP A 500 -17.90 -2.48 11.71
C TRP A 500 -16.95 -3.38 12.49
N THR A 501 -16.90 -4.65 12.08
CA THR A 501 -16.11 -5.69 12.74
C THR A 501 -15.03 -6.19 11.82
N VAL A 502 -13.86 -6.52 12.40
CA VAL A 502 -12.75 -7.13 11.68
C VAL A 502 -13.19 -8.49 11.14
N SER A 503 -13.13 -8.63 9.82
CA SER A 503 -13.53 -9.82 9.07
C SER A 503 -12.85 -11.09 9.57
N ASN A 504 -13.56 -12.21 9.51
CA ASN A 504 -13.02 -13.55 9.84
C ASN A 504 -12.14 -14.10 8.71
N SER A 505 -11.07 -13.37 8.40
CA SER A 505 -10.06 -13.73 7.44
C SER A 505 -8.67 -13.32 7.96
N PRO A 506 -7.92 -14.24 8.58
CA PRO A 506 -6.56 -13.97 9.03
C PRO A 506 -5.66 -13.52 7.88
N GLY A 507 -4.69 -12.66 8.18
CA GLY A 507 -3.79 -12.06 7.20
C GLY A 507 -3.89 -10.54 7.12
N VAL A 508 -3.32 -9.95 6.09
CA VAL A 508 -3.22 -8.49 5.95
C VAL A 508 -4.56 -7.93 5.49
N ALA A 509 -5.04 -6.88 6.15
CA ALA A 509 -6.20 -6.10 5.73
C ALA A 509 -5.82 -4.63 5.56
N THR A 510 -6.53 -3.95 4.66
CA THR A 510 -6.24 -2.56 4.30
C THR A 510 -7.50 -1.71 4.27
N VAL A 511 -7.45 -0.54 4.90
CA VAL A 511 -8.53 0.46 4.91
C VAL A 511 -8.08 1.68 4.12
N TYR A 512 -8.81 1.98 3.05
CA TYR A 512 -8.68 3.19 2.27
C TYR A 512 -9.75 4.18 2.70
N VAL A 513 -9.33 5.42 3.00
CA VAL A 513 -10.25 6.52 3.26
C VAL A 513 -10.00 7.60 2.24
N ILE A 514 -10.98 7.85 1.38
CA ILE A 514 -10.90 8.84 0.31
C ILE A 514 -11.76 10.03 0.69
N MET A 515 -11.16 11.22 0.68
CA MET A 515 -11.83 12.50 0.85
C MET A 515 -11.75 13.33 -0.43
N SER A 516 -12.80 14.09 -0.71
CA SER A 516 -12.85 15.02 -1.84
C SER A 516 -13.52 16.33 -1.47
N THR A 517 -13.20 17.40 -2.21
CA THR A 517 -13.93 18.68 -2.16
C THR A 517 -15.31 18.61 -2.82
N ALA A 518 -15.61 17.55 -3.56
CA ALA A 518 -16.90 17.32 -4.21
C ALA A 518 -17.52 15.98 -3.79
N PRO A 519 -18.85 15.83 -3.89
CA PRO A 519 -19.56 14.60 -3.55
C PRO A 519 -19.27 13.43 -4.51
N PHE A 520 -19.27 12.20 -3.99
CA PHE A 520 -19.11 10.93 -4.73
C PHE A 520 -20.42 10.48 -5.41
N THR A 521 -20.97 11.33 -6.28
CA THR A 521 -22.31 11.16 -6.87
C THR A 521 -22.41 9.90 -7.74
N SER A 522 -21.44 9.65 -8.61
CA SER A 522 -21.42 8.48 -9.49
C SER A 522 -21.22 7.20 -8.70
N THR A 523 -20.33 7.24 -7.70
CA THR A 523 -20.06 6.11 -6.81
C THR A 523 -21.32 5.72 -6.04
N ILE A 524 -22.03 6.70 -5.48
CA ILE A 524 -23.29 6.49 -4.79
C ILE A 524 -24.35 5.92 -5.72
N ALA A 525 -24.42 6.41 -6.96
CA ALA A 525 -25.35 5.87 -7.96
C ALA A 525 -25.06 4.38 -8.24
N GLU A 526 -23.80 3.97 -8.37
CA GLU A 526 -23.45 2.55 -8.52
C GLU A 526 -23.79 1.73 -7.27
N LEU A 527 -23.53 2.26 -6.08
CA LEU A 527 -23.86 1.59 -4.81
C LEU A 527 -25.37 1.42 -4.62
N SER A 528 -26.18 2.38 -5.07
CA SER A 528 -27.64 2.33 -4.98
C SER A 528 -28.27 1.20 -5.81
N LYS A 529 -27.54 0.66 -6.79
CA LYS A 529 -27.97 -0.51 -7.58
C LYS A 529 -27.89 -1.82 -6.80
N LEU A 530 -27.14 -1.82 -5.70
CA LEU A 530 -27.05 -2.97 -4.80
C LEU A 530 -28.31 -3.02 -3.93
N SER A 531 -28.82 -4.23 -3.65
CA SER A 531 -30.07 -4.40 -2.90
C SER A 531 -30.01 -3.66 -1.55
N PRO A 532 -30.98 -2.79 -1.24
CA PRO A 532 -31.04 -2.12 0.05
C PRO A 532 -31.24 -3.14 1.17
N SER A 533 -30.71 -2.83 2.35
CA SER A 533 -30.99 -3.61 3.56
C SER A 533 -32.38 -3.23 4.09
N ASP A 534 -33.26 -4.22 4.30
CA ASP A 534 -34.66 -4.05 4.74
C ASP A 534 -34.82 -3.57 6.21
N ASP A 535 -33.72 -3.40 6.95
CA ASP A 535 -33.71 -3.30 8.42
C ASP A 535 -33.56 -1.86 8.97
N GLY A 536 -33.69 -0.84 8.12
CA GLY A 536 -33.60 0.59 8.51
C GLY A 536 -32.22 1.10 8.97
N MET A 537 -31.31 0.19 9.34
CA MET A 537 -29.93 0.46 9.77
C MET A 537 -28.93 0.20 8.64
N ARG A 538 -27.94 1.09 8.51
CA ARG A 538 -26.88 0.95 7.50
C ARG A 538 -25.83 -0.05 7.94
N ARG A 539 -25.53 -1.03 7.08
CA ARG A 539 -24.49 -2.04 7.30
C ARG A 539 -23.28 -1.74 6.41
N PRO A 540 -22.05 -1.98 6.89
CA PRO A 540 -20.90 -2.14 6.00
C PRO A 540 -21.26 -3.11 4.88
N GLN A 541 -21.08 -2.69 3.62
CA GLN A 541 -21.59 -3.44 2.47
C GLN A 541 -20.46 -4.12 1.71
N SER A 542 -20.46 -5.45 1.71
CA SER A 542 -19.52 -6.24 0.91
C SER A 542 -19.87 -6.19 -0.57
N LEU A 543 -18.87 -5.96 -1.41
CA LEU A 543 -19.00 -5.77 -2.85
C LEU A 543 -18.66 -7.05 -3.60
N SER A 544 -19.65 -7.62 -4.31
CA SER A 544 -19.43 -8.77 -5.19
C SER A 544 -18.72 -8.41 -6.51
N SER A 545 -18.83 -7.14 -6.93
CA SER A 545 -18.15 -6.58 -8.11
C SER A 545 -17.63 -5.17 -7.76
N PRO A 546 -16.43 -5.05 -7.18
CA PRO A 546 -15.91 -3.77 -6.70
C PRO A 546 -15.42 -2.84 -7.82
N LEU A 547 -15.02 -3.38 -8.98
CA LEU A 547 -14.36 -2.60 -10.03
C LEU A 547 -15.21 -1.43 -10.57
N PRO A 548 -16.49 -1.61 -10.93
CA PRO A 548 -17.32 -0.50 -11.42
C PRO A 548 -17.48 0.63 -10.39
N ILE A 549 -17.55 0.28 -9.10
CA ILE A 549 -17.70 1.24 -8.00
C ILE A 549 -16.42 2.05 -7.83
N VAL A 550 -15.25 1.41 -7.86
CA VAL A 550 -13.95 2.12 -7.78
C VAL A 550 -13.72 2.97 -9.03
N GLN A 551 -14.14 2.52 -10.22
CA GLN A 551 -14.09 3.34 -11.44
C GLN A 551 -15.03 4.56 -11.35
N ALA A 552 -16.22 4.41 -10.76
CA ALA A 552 -17.12 5.53 -10.49
C ALA A 552 -16.51 6.52 -9.48
N MET A 553 -15.80 6.02 -8.45
CA MET A 553 -15.03 6.87 -7.53
C MET A 553 -13.95 7.66 -8.24
N LEU A 554 -13.20 7.05 -9.17
CA LEU A 554 -12.20 7.77 -9.97
C LEU A 554 -12.84 8.83 -10.89
N ASN A 555 -14.03 8.56 -11.45
CA ASN A 555 -14.79 9.56 -12.21
C ASN A 555 -15.19 10.75 -11.32
N ASP A 556 -15.71 10.49 -10.12
CA ASP A 556 -16.08 11.57 -9.18
C ASP A 556 -14.85 12.43 -8.81
N LEU A 557 -13.68 11.82 -8.56
CA LEU A 557 -12.44 12.55 -8.27
C LEU A 557 -11.93 13.38 -9.47
N ARG A 558 -12.05 12.84 -10.69
CA ARG A 558 -11.73 13.57 -11.92
C ARG A 558 -12.63 14.79 -12.06
N ASP A 559 -13.93 14.60 -11.89
CA ASP A 559 -14.93 15.67 -12.06
C ASP A 559 -14.76 16.74 -10.98
N ALA A 560 -14.41 16.36 -9.74
CA ALA A 560 -14.02 17.28 -8.67
C ALA A 560 -12.79 18.14 -9.01
N SER A 561 -11.88 17.59 -9.83
CA SER A 561 -10.62 18.24 -10.21
C SER A 561 -10.79 19.22 -11.37
N GLN A 562 -11.75 19.02 -12.27
CA GLN A 562 -11.95 19.85 -13.48
C GLN A 562 -11.93 21.37 -13.22
N PRO A 563 -12.60 21.92 -12.19
CA PRO A 563 -12.57 23.36 -11.93
C PRO A 563 -11.19 23.91 -11.60
N HIS A 564 -10.33 23.10 -10.97
CA HIS A 564 -8.97 23.50 -10.60
C HIS A 564 -7.99 23.37 -11.77
N LEU A 565 -8.37 22.64 -12.82
CA LEU A 565 -7.55 22.41 -14.00
C LEU A 565 -7.89 23.39 -15.15
N ALA A 566 -9.03 24.10 -15.06
CA ALA A 566 -9.54 24.96 -16.14
C ALA A 566 -8.60 26.11 -16.53
N ASP A 567 -7.81 26.62 -15.56
CA ASP A 567 -6.86 27.71 -15.79
C ASP A 567 -5.52 27.24 -16.37
N PHE A 568 -5.32 25.92 -16.47
CA PHE A 568 -4.11 25.33 -17.02
C PHE A 568 -4.40 24.77 -18.43
N ASP A 569 -3.61 25.20 -19.42
CA ASP A 569 -3.61 24.60 -20.76
C ASP A 569 -2.89 23.24 -20.71
N LEU A 570 -3.56 22.25 -20.13
CA LEU A 570 -3.04 20.91 -19.95
C LEU A 570 -3.25 20.08 -21.22
N ASP A 571 -2.15 19.69 -21.84
CA ASP A 571 -2.08 18.67 -22.90
C ASP A 571 -2.23 17.27 -22.27
N ALA A 572 -3.38 17.03 -21.62
CA ALA A 572 -3.70 15.75 -20.98
C ALA A 572 -4.39 14.79 -21.96
N PRO A 573 -4.07 13.47 -21.91
CA PRO A 573 -4.76 12.47 -22.73
C PRO A 573 -6.27 12.44 -22.47
N THR A 574 -7.08 12.08 -23.46
CA THR A 574 -8.55 11.97 -23.29
C THR A 574 -8.95 10.78 -22.41
N ASP A 575 -8.18 9.69 -22.42
CA ASP A 575 -8.50 8.43 -21.77
C ASP A 575 -7.80 8.28 -20.40
N CYS A 576 -7.94 9.30 -19.55
CA CYS A 576 -7.32 9.32 -18.23
C CYS A 576 -8.21 9.96 -17.15
N TYR A 577 -7.82 9.78 -15.89
CA TYR A 577 -8.31 10.52 -14.75
C TYR A 577 -7.27 11.57 -14.37
N CYS A 578 -7.55 12.83 -14.69
CA CYS A 578 -6.74 13.97 -14.25
C CYS A 578 -7.20 14.41 -12.87
N LEU A 579 -6.36 14.19 -11.86
CA LEU A 579 -6.67 14.50 -10.47
C LEU A 579 -5.80 15.69 -10.03
N SER A 580 -6.38 16.77 -9.48
CA SER A 580 -5.67 17.93 -8.89
C SER A 580 -5.47 17.82 -7.37
N VAL A 581 -4.23 17.89 -6.84
CA VAL A 581 -3.93 17.54 -5.43
C VAL A 581 -4.65 18.42 -4.41
N ASP A 582 -5.27 19.50 -4.89
CA ASP A 582 -6.15 20.41 -4.18
C ASP A 582 -7.58 19.89 -3.97
N CYS A 583 -7.95 18.77 -4.61
CA CYS A 583 -9.34 18.28 -4.66
C CYS A 583 -9.55 16.91 -3.99
N TRP A 584 -8.48 16.14 -3.75
CA TRP A 584 -8.60 14.83 -3.12
C TRP A 584 -7.48 14.50 -2.13
N ALA A 585 -7.84 13.69 -1.12
CA ALA A 585 -6.91 13.04 -0.22
C ALA A 585 -7.28 11.56 -0.11
N THR A 586 -6.30 10.66 -0.15
CA THR A 586 -6.50 9.24 0.18
C THR A 586 -5.49 8.81 1.24
N PHE A 587 -6.03 8.29 2.33
CA PHE A 587 -5.32 7.68 3.46
C PHE A 587 -5.39 6.16 3.35
N CYS A 588 -4.36 5.48 3.83
CA CYS A 588 -4.24 4.03 3.73
C CYS A 588 -3.70 3.45 5.04
N PHE A 589 -4.53 2.70 5.74
CA PHE A 589 -4.17 1.99 6.96
C PHE A 589 -4.07 0.50 6.66
N THR A 590 -2.99 -0.13 7.09
CA THR A 590 -2.77 -1.56 6.96
C THR A 590 -2.63 -2.16 8.35
N TYR A 591 -3.28 -3.28 8.60
CA TYR A 591 -3.16 -4.06 9.84
C TYR A 591 -3.18 -5.55 9.54
N THR A 592 -2.62 -6.36 10.45
CA THR A 592 -2.68 -7.81 10.38
C THR A 592 -3.85 -8.31 11.23
N VAL A 593 -4.61 -9.26 10.70
CA VAL A 593 -5.71 -9.93 11.38
C VAL A 593 -5.25 -11.29 11.89
N SER A 594 -5.45 -11.54 13.18
CA SER A 594 -5.19 -12.83 13.84
C SER A 594 -6.45 -13.41 14.50
N THR A 595 -6.47 -14.73 14.66
CA THR A 595 -7.52 -15.44 15.40
C THR A 595 -7.10 -15.65 16.85
N ASN A 596 -8.04 -15.58 17.79
CA ASN A 596 -7.82 -16.06 19.16
C ASN A 596 -7.55 -17.57 19.11
N VAL A 597 -6.29 -17.97 19.20
CA VAL A 597 -5.95 -19.33 19.64
C VAL A 597 -5.93 -19.24 21.15
N SER A 598 -6.96 -19.79 21.80
CA SER A 598 -6.92 -20.00 23.25
C SER A 598 -5.62 -20.74 23.59
N PRO A 599 -4.83 -20.28 24.57
CA PRO A 599 -3.65 -21.02 25.02
C PRO A 599 -4.12 -22.21 25.84
N GLU A 600 -4.67 -23.24 25.20
CA GLU A 600 -4.88 -24.53 25.84
C GLU A 600 -3.53 -25.23 25.93
N THR A 601 -3.00 -25.24 27.17
CA THR A 601 -2.08 -26.22 27.74
C THR A 601 -1.27 -27.03 26.74
N SER A 602 -0.07 -26.53 26.44
CA SER A 602 1.02 -27.40 26.03
C SER A 602 1.17 -28.51 27.08
N PRO A 603 1.15 -29.80 26.72
CA PRO A 603 1.50 -30.84 27.68
C PRO A 603 2.94 -30.57 28.14
N PRO A 604 3.24 -30.75 29.44
CA PRO A 604 4.59 -30.50 29.94
C PRO A 604 5.57 -31.44 29.22
N ILE A 605 6.68 -30.85 28.74
CA ILE A 605 7.87 -31.57 28.30
C ILE A 605 8.47 -32.32 29.49
#